data_AF-A0A383DKQ4-F1
#
_entry.id   AF-A0A383DKQ4-F1
#
_cell.length_a   1.000
_cell.length_b   1.000
_cell.length_c   1.000
_cell.angle_alpha   90.00
_cell.angle_beta   90.00
_cell.angle_gamma   90.00
#
_symmetry.space_group_name_H-M   'P 1'
#
loop_
_entity.id
_entity.type
_entity.pdbx_description
1 polymer ?
#
loop_
_entity_poly.entity_id
_entity_poly.type
_entity_poly.pdbx_seq_one_letter_code
_entity_poly.pdbx_strand_id
1 'polypeptide(L)'
;MPIFNELKLAKELMRFPSITPVDAGTMNFLSKKLRSLGFKCKILEFKSKNSKPVKNLYARLGKARPNFCYAGHTDVVPPGKLSDWTVNPFKPAVKKNHLIGRGANDMKASVACFVAA
;
A
#
# COMPACT_ATOMS: atom_id res chain seq x y z
N MET A 1 -9.74 -10.34 -16.16
CA MET A 1 -9.15 -9.69 -14.97
C MET A 1 -9.09 -8.20 -15.22
N PRO A 2 -9.34 -7.34 -14.22
CA PRO A 2 -9.22 -5.91 -14.39
C PRO A 2 -7.75 -5.51 -14.65
N ILE A 3 -7.55 -4.50 -15.49
CA ILE A 3 -6.25 -3.84 -15.67
C ILE A 3 -6.26 -2.61 -14.77
N PHE A 4 -5.26 -2.48 -13.89
CA PHE A 4 -5.12 -1.32 -13.01
C PHE A 4 -4.13 -0.31 -13.60
N ASN A 5 -4.48 0.97 -13.53
CA ASN A 5 -3.52 2.05 -13.75
C ASN A 5 -2.71 2.25 -12.45
N GLU A 6 -1.40 2.03 -12.52
CA GLU A 6 -0.46 2.06 -11.41
C GLU A 6 -0.40 3.43 -10.73
N LEU A 7 -0.40 4.53 -11.51
CA LEU A 7 -0.40 5.88 -10.96
C LEU A 7 -1.70 6.19 -10.19
N LYS A 8 -2.85 5.75 -10.70
CA LYS A 8 -4.15 5.89 -10.03
C LYS A 8 -4.17 5.07 -8.75
N LEU A 9 -3.73 3.80 -8.79
CA LEU A 9 -3.71 2.92 -7.63
C LEU A 9 -2.73 3.42 -6.56
N ALA A 10 -1.56 3.94 -6.95
CA ALA A 10 -0.60 4.58 -6.04
C ALA A 10 -1.24 5.77 -5.31
N LYS A 11 -1.92 6.66 -6.05
CA LYS A 11 -2.66 7.78 -5.46
C LYS A 11 -3.78 7.32 -4.53
N GLU A 12 -4.50 6.25 -4.85
CA GLU A 12 -5.53 5.67 -3.97
C GLU A 12 -4.91 5.14 -2.66
N LEU A 13 -3.81 4.40 -2.73
CA LEU A 13 -3.10 3.88 -1.57
C LEU A 13 -2.54 5.01 -0.68
N MET A 14 -1.98 6.06 -1.28
CA MET A 14 -1.39 7.19 -0.56
C MET A 14 -2.40 8.06 0.19
N ARG A 15 -3.70 7.97 -0.15
CA ARG A 15 -4.77 8.69 0.58
C ARG A 15 -5.04 8.11 1.97
N PHE A 16 -4.63 6.86 2.23
CA PHE A 16 -4.71 6.29 3.56
C PHE A 16 -3.56 6.83 4.43
N PRO A 17 -3.85 7.56 5.53
CA PRO A 17 -2.83 8.03 6.48
C PRO A 17 -2.39 6.88 7.40
N SER A 18 -1.83 5.83 6.80
CA SER A 18 -1.40 4.59 7.45
C SER A 18 -0.08 4.77 8.21
N ILE A 19 -0.03 5.70 9.15
CA ILE A 19 1.19 5.96 9.93
C ILE A 19 1.43 4.78 10.88
N THR A 20 2.63 4.19 10.86
CA THR A 20 2.96 2.99 11.65
C THR A 20 2.49 3.12 13.11
N PRO A 21 1.79 2.12 13.68
CA PRO A 21 1.36 0.83 13.11
C PRO A 21 -0.08 0.83 12.57
N VAL A 22 -0.67 2.00 12.31
CA VAL A 22 -2.07 2.14 11.89
C VAL A 22 -2.23 1.71 10.43
N ASP A 23 -3.03 0.68 10.19
CA ASP A 23 -3.38 0.19 8.85
C ASP A 23 -4.17 1.22 8.00
N ALA A 24 -5.00 2.03 8.67
CA ALA A 24 -5.92 3.00 8.06
C ALA A 24 -6.85 2.40 6.97
N GLY A 25 -7.05 1.07 6.94
CA GLY A 25 -7.86 0.37 5.95
C GLY A 25 -7.12 -0.07 4.70
N THR A 26 -5.80 0.15 4.63
CA THR A 26 -4.99 -0.13 3.42
C THR A 26 -4.94 -1.62 3.09
N MET A 27 -4.82 -2.50 4.09
CA MET A 27 -4.80 -3.96 3.88
C MET A 27 -6.12 -4.47 3.30
N ASN A 28 -7.25 -3.96 3.79
CA ASN A 28 -8.57 -4.33 3.26
C ASN A 28 -8.75 -3.83 1.83
N PHE A 29 -8.32 -2.61 1.54
CA PHE A 29 -8.35 -2.05 0.20
C PHE A 29 -7.50 -2.88 -0.78
N LEU A 30 -6.26 -3.19 -0.43
CA LEU A 30 -5.34 -3.96 -1.27
C LEU A 30 -5.82 -5.41 -1.47
N SER A 31 -6.33 -6.05 -0.41
CA SER A 31 -6.95 -7.38 -0.47
C SER A 31 -8.12 -7.43 -1.46
N LYS A 32 -8.97 -6.40 -1.51
CA LYS A 32 -10.06 -6.32 -2.50
C LYS A 32 -9.54 -6.24 -3.94
N LYS A 33 -8.52 -5.41 -4.19
CA LYS A 33 -7.90 -5.28 -5.52
C LYS A 33 -7.26 -6.59 -5.96
N LEU A 34 -6.45 -7.23 -5.10
CA LEU A 34 -5.81 -8.51 -5.39
C LEU A 34 -6.82 -9.65 -5.60
N ARG A 35 -7.90 -9.72 -4.83
CA ARG A 35 -8.98 -10.70 -5.04
C ARG A 35 -9.64 -10.54 -6.42
N SER A 36 -9.80 -9.32 -6.92
CA SER A 36 -10.35 -9.09 -8.26
C SER A 36 -9.42 -9.58 -9.39
N LEU A 37 -8.13 -9.77 -9.09
CA LEU A 37 -7.13 -10.40 -9.97
C LEU A 37 -7.03 -11.93 -9.75
N GLY A 38 -7.88 -12.51 -8.90
CA GLY A 38 -7.90 -13.96 -8.64
C GLY A 38 -6.98 -14.43 -7.51
N PHE A 39 -6.30 -13.54 -6.79
CA PHE A 39 -5.48 -13.93 -5.64
C PHE A 39 -6.34 -14.41 -4.47
N LYS A 40 -5.93 -15.51 -3.84
CA LYS A 40 -6.40 -15.90 -2.51
C LYS A 40 -5.68 -15.07 -1.46
N CYS A 41 -6.43 -14.20 -0.78
CA CYS A 41 -5.90 -13.31 0.24
C CYS A 41 -6.25 -13.77 1.65
N LYS A 42 -5.29 -13.66 2.58
CA LYS A 42 -5.45 -13.86 4.02
C LYS A 42 -4.86 -12.65 4.73
N ILE A 43 -5.70 -11.94 5.50
CA ILE A 43 -5.23 -10.90 6.41
C ILE A 43 -4.94 -11.57 7.75
N LEU A 44 -3.74 -11.32 8.27
CA LEU A 44 -3.24 -11.85 9.54
C LEU A 44 -2.94 -10.67 10.46
N GLU A 45 -3.36 -10.74 11.71
CA GLU A 45 -3.04 -9.73 12.71
C GLU A 45 -2.17 -10.36 13.80
N PHE A 46 -1.06 -9.70 14.12
CA PHE A 46 -0.12 -10.14 15.15
C PHE A 46 0.12 -9.02 16.16
N LYS A 47 0.38 -9.41 17.41
CA LYS A 47 0.66 -8.49 18.51
C LYS A 47 1.72 -9.09 19.44
N SER A 48 2.74 -8.31 19.80
CA SER A 48 3.69 -8.61 20.88
C SER A 48 3.34 -7.85 22.16
N LYS A 49 3.85 -8.29 23.32
CA LYS A 49 3.53 -7.76 24.67
C LYS A 49 3.57 -6.22 24.75
N ASN A 50 4.54 -5.60 24.09
CA ASN A 50 4.79 -4.15 24.14
C ASN A 50 4.51 -3.43 22.81
N SER A 51 3.67 -3.99 21.95
CA SER A 51 3.37 -3.44 20.62
C SER A 51 1.87 -3.35 20.37
N LYS A 52 1.46 -2.37 19.56
CA LYS A 52 0.11 -2.35 18.99
C LYS A 52 -0.01 -3.47 17.94
N PRO A 53 -1.22 -4.02 17.72
CA PRO A 53 -1.44 -5.01 16.67
C PRO A 53 -1.02 -4.48 15.29
N VAL A 54 -0.42 -5.35 14.48
CA VAL A 54 -0.02 -5.06 13.09
C VAL A 54 -0.70 -6.04 12.16
N LYS A 55 -1.31 -5.52 11.09
CA LYS A 55 -1.93 -6.32 10.03
C LYS A 55 -0.92 -6.65 8.94
N ASN A 56 -1.02 -7.86 8.42
CA ASN A 56 -0.22 -8.41 7.34
C ASN A 56 -1.17 -8.99 6.30
N LEU A 57 -0.85 -8.82 5.01
CA LEU A 57 -1.61 -9.40 3.92
C LEU A 57 -0.75 -10.43 3.19
N TYR A 58 -1.17 -11.70 3.26
CA TYR A 58 -0.62 -12.75 2.41
C TYR A 58 -1.59 -13.00 1.25
N ALA A 59 -1.12 -12.81 0.03
CA ALA A 59 -1.90 -13.02 -1.19
C ALA A 59 -1.18 -14.00 -2.12
N ARG A 60 -1.88 -15.01 -2.60
CA ARG A 60 -1.32 -16.03 -3.50
C ARG A 60 -2.20 -16.26 -4.71
N LEU A 61 -1.59 -16.21 -5.90
CA LEU A 61 -2.16 -16.68 -7.15
C LEU A 61 -1.50 -18.01 -7.53
N GLY A 62 -2.29 -19.00 -7.97
CA GLY A 62 -1.80 -20.35 -8.26
C GLY A 62 -1.52 -21.23 -7.02
N LYS A 63 -1.08 -22.47 -7.26
CA LYS A 63 -0.84 -23.49 -6.21
C LYS A 63 0.48 -24.26 -6.34
N ALA A 64 1.16 -24.18 -7.49
CA ALA A 64 2.37 -24.96 -7.81
C ALA A 64 3.66 -24.10 -7.78
N ARG A 65 4.83 -24.73 -8.01
CA ARG A 65 6.14 -24.09 -8.14
C ARG A 65 6.46 -23.76 -9.61
N PRO A 66 7.39 -22.83 -9.89
CA PRO A 66 8.12 -21.97 -8.95
C PRO A 66 7.22 -20.87 -8.35
N ASN A 67 7.58 -20.36 -7.16
CA ASN A 67 6.88 -19.24 -6.54
C ASN A 67 7.74 -17.98 -6.65
N PHE A 68 7.17 -16.92 -7.21
CA PHE A 68 7.72 -15.58 -7.12
C PHE A 68 6.96 -14.80 -6.03
N CYS A 69 7.66 -14.09 -5.15
CA CYS A 69 7.06 -13.35 -4.05
C CYS A 69 7.52 -11.90 -4.07
N TYR A 70 6.56 -10.98 -4.21
CA TYR A 70 6.78 -9.56 -3.93
C TYR A 70 6.45 -9.27 -2.47
N ALA A 71 7.37 -8.61 -1.78
CA ALA A 71 7.19 -8.17 -0.41
C ALA A 71 7.27 -6.65 -0.34
N GLY A 72 6.45 -6.05 0.53
CA GLY A 72 6.45 -4.63 0.78
C GLY A 72 5.60 -4.26 1.98
N HIS A 73 5.53 -2.98 2.29
CA HIS A 73 4.73 -2.45 3.39
C HIS A 73 3.81 -1.32 2.93
N THR A 74 2.73 -1.12 3.69
CA THR A 74 1.72 -0.09 3.39
C THR A 74 1.69 1.02 4.42
N ASP A 75 2.30 0.81 5.59
CA ASP A 75 2.49 1.85 6.57
C ASP A 75 3.56 2.85 6.11
N VAL A 76 3.54 4.02 6.72
CA VAL A 76 4.42 5.13 6.38
C VAL A 76 4.89 5.84 7.64
N VAL A 77 6.02 6.53 7.58
CA VAL A 77 6.46 7.41 8.66
C VAL A 77 5.57 8.67 8.78
N PRO A 78 5.55 9.33 9.95
CA PRO A 78 4.88 10.62 10.10
C PRO A 78 5.31 11.65 9.03
N PRO A 79 4.40 12.52 8.58
CA PRO A 79 4.75 13.53 7.57
C PRO A 79 5.56 14.70 8.14
N GLY A 80 5.66 14.85 9.47
CA GLY A 80 6.22 16.06 10.08
C GLY A 80 5.22 17.22 10.03
N LYS A 81 5.72 18.47 10.00
CA LYS A 81 4.87 19.68 9.96
C LYS A 81 4.23 19.82 8.59
N LEU A 82 2.91 20.01 8.55
CA LEU A 82 2.18 20.16 7.28
C LEU A 82 2.54 21.45 6.52
N SER A 83 3.01 22.48 7.22
CA SER A 83 3.48 23.74 6.64
C SER A 83 4.69 23.58 5.72
N ASP A 84 5.50 22.55 5.95
CA ASP A 84 6.76 22.33 5.23
C ASP A 84 6.50 21.58 3.91
N TRP A 85 5.27 21.11 3.70
CA TRP A 85 4.90 20.39 2.49
C TRP A 85 4.32 21.32 1.41
N THR A 86 4.77 21.13 0.17
CA THR A 86 4.21 21.82 -1.02
C THR A 86 2.86 21.26 -1.49
N VAL A 87 2.44 20.13 -0.93
CA VAL A 87 1.16 19.45 -1.14
C VAL A 87 0.77 18.73 0.15
N ASN A 88 -0.52 18.59 0.46
CA ASN A 88 -0.91 17.79 1.62
C ASN A 88 -0.37 16.34 1.45
N PRO A 89 0.35 15.78 2.44
CA PRO A 89 1.07 14.52 2.31
C PRO A 89 0.17 13.32 1.98
N PHE A 90 -1.12 13.37 2.35
CA PHE A 90 -2.10 12.32 2.10
C PHE A 90 -3.15 12.73 1.05
N LYS A 91 -2.91 13.82 0.30
CA LYS A 91 -3.64 14.18 -0.92
C LYS A 91 -2.64 14.22 -2.09
N PRO A 92 -2.21 13.05 -2.60
CA PRO A 92 -1.11 12.97 -3.54
C PRO A 92 -1.40 13.71 -4.84
N ALA A 93 -0.39 14.41 -5.35
CA ALA A 93 -0.48 15.17 -6.59
C ALA A 93 0.71 14.88 -7.50
N VAL A 94 0.51 15.03 -8.80
CA VAL A 94 1.62 15.03 -9.76
C VAL A 94 1.96 16.48 -10.07
N LYS A 95 3.20 16.90 -9.80
CA LYS A 95 3.71 18.23 -10.13
C LYS A 95 5.03 18.07 -10.86
N LYS A 96 5.18 18.74 -12.01
CA LYS A 96 6.39 18.66 -12.86
C LYS A 96 6.83 17.20 -13.08
N ASN A 97 5.89 16.33 -13.45
CA ASN A 97 6.07 14.88 -13.67
C ASN A 97 6.52 14.04 -12.46
N HIS A 98 6.51 14.60 -11.25
CA HIS A 98 6.81 13.86 -10.02
C HIS A 98 5.53 13.60 -9.22
N LEU A 99 5.32 12.36 -8.78
CA LEU A 99 4.27 12.01 -7.82
C LEU A 99 4.74 12.40 -6.41
N ILE A 100 4.06 13.36 -5.80
CA ILE A 100 4.41 13.91 -4.48
C ILE A 100 3.35 13.51 -3.46
N GLY A 101 3.79 12.96 -2.34
CA GLY A 101 2.99 12.64 -1.16
C GLY A 101 3.72 11.64 -0.25
N ARG A 102 3.29 11.52 1.00
CA ARG A 102 3.83 10.53 1.92
C ARG A 102 3.47 9.12 1.42
N GLY A 103 4.49 8.27 1.31
CA GLY A 103 4.34 6.93 0.78
C GLY A 103 4.55 6.80 -0.74
N ALA A 104 4.83 7.90 -1.47
CA ALA A 104 5.06 7.86 -2.91
C ALA A 104 6.21 6.91 -3.25
N ASN A 105 7.41 7.23 -2.77
CA ASN A 105 8.60 6.42 -3.01
C ASN A 105 8.68 5.21 -2.05
N ASP A 106 8.30 5.42 -0.78
CA ASP A 106 8.48 4.45 0.30
C ASP A 106 7.13 4.06 0.94
N MET A 107 6.46 3.00 0.48
CA MET A 107 6.72 2.28 -0.78
C MET A 107 5.44 2.00 -1.59
N LYS A 108 4.41 2.83 -1.41
CA LYS A 108 3.06 2.58 -1.95
C LYS A 108 3.00 2.62 -3.49
N ALA A 109 3.84 3.42 -4.15
CA ALA A 109 3.89 3.37 -5.63
C ALA A 109 4.47 2.05 -6.13
N SER A 110 5.51 1.50 -5.49
CA SER A 110 6.05 0.19 -5.84
C SER A 110 5.01 -0.91 -5.67
N VAL A 111 4.25 -0.88 -4.57
CA VAL A 111 3.12 -1.80 -4.33
C VAL A 111 2.06 -1.68 -5.43
N ALA A 112 1.72 -0.46 -5.84
CA ALA A 112 0.76 -0.23 -6.91
C ALA A 112 1.24 -0.75 -8.28
N CYS A 113 2.52 -0.52 -8.62
CA CYS A 113 3.12 -1.04 -9.83
C CYS A 113 3.11 -2.56 -9.86
N PHE A 114 3.44 -3.23 -8.74
CA PHE A 114 3.40 -4.69 -8.67
C PHE A 114 1.99 -5.26 -8.85
N VAL A 115 0.96 -4.58 -8.35
CA VAL A 115 -0.44 -5.00 -8.55
C VAL A 115 -0.91 -4.82 -9.99
N ALA A 116 -0.33 -3.87 -10.72
CA ALA A 116 -0.70 -3.56 -12.10
C ALA A 116 0.06 -4.37 -13.16
N ALA A 117 1.23 -4.93 -12.81
CA ALA A 117 2.06 -5.78 -13.66
C ALA A 117 1.43 -7.16 -13.92
#